data_AF-A0A969HAU6-F1
#
_entry.id   AF-A0A969HAU6-F1
#
_cell.length_a   1.000
_cell.length_b   1.000
_cell.length_c   1.000
_cell.angle_alpha   90.00
_cell.angle_beta   90.00
_cell.angle_gamma   90.00
#
_symmetry.space_group_name_H-M   'P 1'
#
loop_
_entity.id
_entity.type
_entity.pdbx_description
1 polymer ?
#
loop_
_entity_poly.entity_id
_entity_poly.type
_entity_poly.pdbx_seq_one_letter_code
_entity_poly.pdbx_strand_id
1 'polypeptide(L)'
;MTHLMDSLGVGCTHCHNSRYFPSWEQPAKTYAFTMLQMSEHIQATYKESMNNQDPSCYLCHRNQVRPPGAVQSEVFLPEPLRSSYKP
;
A
#
# COMPACT_ATOMS: atom_id res chain seq x y z
N MET A 1 -4.17 -9.38 11.40
CA MET A 1 -3.47 -9.14 10.12
C MET A 1 -4.21 -9.74 8.92
N THR A 2 -5.38 -10.37 9.09
CA THR A 2 -6.17 -10.93 7.98
C THR A 2 -6.65 -9.86 6.99
N HIS A 3 -7.25 -8.76 7.46
CA HIS A 3 -7.68 -7.67 6.59
C HIS A 3 -6.57 -7.04 5.74
N LEU A 4 -5.35 -6.94 6.28
CA LEU A 4 -4.20 -6.43 5.54
C LEU A 4 -3.74 -7.42 4.46
N MET A 5 -3.72 -8.72 4.78
CA MET A 5 -3.37 -9.79 3.84
C MET A 5 -4.38 -9.85 2.68
N ASP A 6 -5.67 -9.87 2.98
CA ASP A 6 -6.74 -9.93 1.97
C ASP A 6 -6.77 -8.68 1.08
N SER A 7 -6.40 -7.53 1.64
CA SER A 7 -6.33 -6.27 0.89
C SER A 7 -5.17 -6.22 -0.09
N LEU A 8 -4.08 -6.93 0.18
CA LEU A 8 -2.83 -6.91 -0.59
C LEU A 8 -2.61 -8.17 -1.43
N GLY A 9 -3.34 -9.26 -1.16
CA GLY A 9 -3.17 -10.55 -1.82
C GLY A 9 -1.90 -11.29 -1.44
N VAL A 10 -1.45 -11.13 -0.18
CA VAL A 10 -0.18 -11.69 0.31
C VAL A 10 -0.36 -12.45 1.62
N GLY A 11 0.59 -13.34 1.94
CA GLY A 11 0.67 -14.01 3.24
C GLY A 11 1.45 -13.22 4.29
N CYS A 12 1.40 -13.67 5.55
CA CYS A 12 2.10 -13.03 6.68
C CYS A 12 3.62 -12.91 6.48
N THR A 13 4.23 -13.87 5.79
CA THR A 13 5.68 -13.90 5.53
C THR A 13 6.16 -12.83 4.56
N HIS A 14 5.23 -12.14 3.87
CA HIS A 14 5.58 -10.97 3.06
C HIS A 14 6.10 -9.82 3.93
N CYS A 15 5.51 -9.63 5.12
CA CYS A 15 5.86 -8.53 6.03
C CYS A 15 6.57 -9.01 7.31
N HIS A 16 6.51 -10.29 7.66
CA HIS A 16 7.02 -10.78 8.93
C HIS A 16 7.94 -11.98 8.78
N ASN A 17 8.94 -12.06 9.65
CA ASN A 17 9.56 -13.34 9.96
C ASN A 17 8.58 -14.16 10.81
N SER A 18 8.10 -15.30 10.30
CA SER A 18 7.14 -16.15 11.00
C SER A 18 7.69 -16.73 12.32
N ARG A 19 9.03 -16.75 12.48
CA ARG A 19 9.71 -17.14 13.71
C ARG A 19 9.84 -16.00 14.73
N TYR A 20 9.82 -14.74 14.30
CA TYR A 20 9.89 -13.56 15.17
C TYR A 20 9.25 -12.31 14.54
N PHE A 21 7.94 -12.16 14.74
CA PHE A 21 7.12 -11.07 14.17
C PHE A 21 7.57 -9.63 14.48
N PRO A 22 8.17 -9.34 15.67
CA PRO A 22 8.68 -8.00 15.96
C PRO A 22 9.87 -7.58 15.08
N SER A 23 10.59 -8.52 14.45
CA SER A 23 11.71 -8.20 13.53
C SER A 23 11.30 -7.21 12.43
N TRP A 24 12.23 -6.35 12.04
CA TRP A 24 12.11 -5.42 10.92
C TRP A 24 12.95 -5.84 9.71
N GLU A 25 13.44 -7.09 9.70
CA GLU A 25 14.27 -7.62 8.61
C GLU A 25 13.55 -7.72 7.26
N GLN A 26 12.21 -7.81 7.27
CA GLN A 26 11.39 -7.83 6.05
C GLN A 26 11.08 -6.40 5.62
N PRO A 27 11.62 -5.91 4.48
CA PRO A 27 11.47 -4.50 4.09
C PRO A 27 10.02 -4.06 3.91
N ALA A 28 9.14 -4.97 3.46
CA ALA A 28 7.71 -4.69 3.27
C ALA A 28 7.02 -4.23 4.56
N LYS A 29 7.51 -4.64 5.74
CA LYS A 29 6.98 -4.19 7.03
C LYS A 29 7.12 -2.68 7.22
N THR A 30 8.25 -2.12 6.81
CA THR A 30 8.53 -0.67 6.91
C THR A 30 7.57 0.12 6.02
N TYR A 31 7.36 -0.33 4.78
CA TYR A 31 6.39 0.29 3.87
C TYR A 31 4.96 0.18 4.40
N ALA A 32 4.56 -1.00 4.88
CA ALA A 32 3.24 -1.20 5.48
C ALA A 32 3.04 -0.29 6.70
N PHE A 33 4.06 -0.09 7.53
CA PHE A 33 4.00 0.81 8.68
C PHE A 33 3.76 2.27 8.25
N THR A 34 4.47 2.76 7.23
CA THR A 34 4.21 4.10 6.68
C THR A 34 2.79 4.22 6.10
N MET A 35 2.28 3.18 5.44
CA MET A 35 0.91 3.18 4.91
C MET A 35 -0.15 3.17 6.02
N LEU A 36 0.12 2.54 7.18
CA LEU A 36 -0.76 2.62 8.34
C LEU A 36 -0.84 4.05 8.88
N GLN A 37 0.29 4.74 8.99
CA GLN A 37 0.33 6.16 9.38
C GLN A 37 -0.44 7.05 8.38
N MET A 38 -0.33 6.76 7.08
CA MET A 38 -1.12 7.44 6.04
C MET A 38 -2.63 7.17 6.24
N SER A 39 -3.01 5.93 6.54
CA SER A 39 -4.43 5.57 6.79
C SER A 39 -4.99 6.30 8.00
N GLU A 40 -4.22 6.38 9.10
CA GLU A 40 -4.60 7.15 10.30
C GLU A 40 -4.75 8.64 9.97
N HIS A 41 -3.83 9.19 9.17
CA HIS A 41 -3.92 10.58 8.72
C HIS A 41 -5.17 10.81 7.86
N ILE A 42 -5.46 9.92 6.90
CA ILE A 42 -6.66 10.01 6.06
C ILE A 42 -7.92 9.98 6.94
N GLN A 43 -7.99 9.06 7.89
CA GLN A 43 -9.11 8.95 8.81
C GLN A 43 -9.26 10.22 9.64
N ALA A 44 -8.18 10.77 10.20
CA ALA A 44 -8.25 11.95 11.04
C ALA A 44 -8.64 13.22 10.26
N THR A 45 -8.21 13.35 9.00
CA THR A 45 -8.36 14.58 8.22
C THR A 45 -9.60 14.58 7.32
N TYR A 46 -10.01 13.44 6.77
CA TYR A 46 -11.03 13.38 5.70
C TYR A 46 -12.30 12.61 6.07
N LYS A 47 -12.49 12.26 7.35
CA LYS A 47 -13.64 11.47 7.82
C LYS A 47 -15.00 12.03 7.37
N GLU A 48 -15.18 13.34 7.50
CA GLU A 48 -16.43 14.00 7.12
C GLU A 48 -16.69 13.87 5.61
N SER A 49 -15.67 14.12 4.79
CA SER A 49 -15.74 13.96 3.33
C SER A 49 -15.98 12.50 2.90
N MET A 50 -15.60 11.54 3.73
CA MET A 50 -15.82 10.11 3.52
C MET A 50 -17.15 9.60 4.11
N ASN A 51 -18.10 10.47 4.43
CA ASN A 51 -19.38 10.10 5.04
C ASN A 51 -19.21 9.26 6.32
N ASN A 52 -18.24 9.65 7.15
CA ASN A 52 -17.86 8.97 8.39
C ASN A 52 -17.41 7.51 8.23
N GLN A 53 -17.03 7.08 7.02
CA GLN A 53 -16.41 5.77 6.79
C GLN A 53 -14.92 5.80 7.12
N ASP A 54 -14.41 4.68 7.61
CA ASP A 54 -12.99 4.52 7.89
C ASP A 54 -12.23 4.06 6.64
N PRO A 55 -11.00 4.57 6.40
CA PRO A 55 -10.18 4.12 5.28
C PRO A 55 -9.76 2.66 5.48
N SER A 56 -9.86 1.88 4.40
CA SER A 56 -9.39 0.50 4.35
C SER A 56 -8.25 0.36 3.35
N CYS A 57 -7.30 -0.53 3.60
CA CYS A 57 -6.23 -0.85 2.66
C CYS A 57 -6.80 -1.29 1.29
N TYR A 58 -7.95 -1.99 1.30
CA TYR A 58 -8.62 -2.47 0.08
C TYR A 58 -9.11 -1.33 -0.82
N LEU A 59 -9.44 -0.15 -0.25
CA LEU A 59 -9.88 1.03 -0.98
C LEU A 59 -8.92 1.38 -2.13
N CYS A 60 -7.62 1.28 -1.85
CA CYS A 60 -6.57 1.52 -2.83
C CYS A 60 -6.05 0.22 -3.43
N HIS A 61 -5.72 -0.78 -2.61
CA HIS A 61 -4.92 -1.93 -3.05
C HIS A 61 -5.70 -2.97 -3.83
N ARG A 62 -7.00 -3.16 -3.55
CA ARG A 62 -7.88 -4.07 -4.31
C ARG A 62 -7.25 -5.45 -4.57
N ASN A 63 -6.69 -6.08 -3.54
CA ASN A 63 -5.98 -7.37 -3.60
C ASN A 63 -4.68 -7.35 -4.42
N GLN A 64 -3.99 -6.21 -4.47
CA GLN A 64 -2.70 -6.05 -5.15
C GLN A 64 -1.69 -5.33 -4.24
N VAL A 65 -0.45 -5.81 -4.23
CA VAL A 65 0.65 -5.20 -3.43
C VAL A 65 0.86 -3.72 -3.76
N ARG A 66 0.69 -3.35 -5.03
CA ARG A 66 0.63 -1.94 -5.46
C ARG A 66 -0.78 -1.63 -5.96
N PRO A 67 -1.36 -0.47 -5.60
CA PRO A 67 -2.67 -0.08 -6.12
C PRO A 67 -2.72 -0.13 -7.64
N PRO A 68 -3.81 -0.63 -8.25
CA PRO A 68 -3.97 -0.61 -9.69
C PRO A 68 -3.99 0.83 -10.18
N GLY A 69 -3.15 1.14 -11.18
CA GLY A 69 -2.99 2.51 -11.69
C GLY A 69 -2.03 3.38 -10.88
N ALA A 70 -1.36 2.84 -9.84
CA ALA A 70 -0.21 3.53 -9.25
C ALA A 70 0.85 3.81 -10.32
N VAL A 71 1.41 5.03 -10.30
CA VAL A 71 2.46 5.45 -11.22
C VAL A 71 3.59 4.43 -11.16
N GLN A 72 3.83 3.78 -12.30
CA GLN A 72 5.01 2.94 -12.48
C GLN A 72 6.16 3.84 -12.90
N SER A 73 7.41 3.45 -12.59
CA SER A 73 8.53 4.13 -13.22
C SER A 73 8.39 4.03 -14.74
N GLU A 74 8.82 5.06 -15.47
CA GLU A 74 8.69 5.15 -16.93
C GLU A 74 9.19 3.89 -17.64
N VAL A 75 10.18 3.22 -17.07
CA VAL A 75 10.75 1.94 -17.53
C VAL A 75 9.67 0.88 -17.79
N PHE A 76 8.59 0.87 -17.02
CA PHE A 76 7.50 -0.11 -17.11
C PHE A 76 6.24 0.40 -17.82
N LEU A 77 6.21 1.68 -18.23
CA LEU A 77 5.09 2.25 -18.98
C LEU A 77 5.17 1.84 -20.46
N PRO A 78 4.04 1.58 -21.14
CA PRO A 78 4.02 1.41 -22.60
C PRO A 78 4.50 2.70 -23.26
N GLU A 79 5.13 2.59 -24.44
CA GLU A 79 5.76 3.72 -25.14
C GLU A 79 4.93 5.02 -25.16
N PRO A 80 3.59 4.99 -25.37
CA PRO A 80 2.78 6.21 -25.39
C PRO A 80 2.64 6.95 -24.05
N LEU A 81 2.96 6.29 -22.93
CA LEU A 81 2.83 6.82 -21.57
C LEU A 81 4.18 7.13 -20.90
N ARG A 82 5.30 6.85 -21.58
CA ARG A 82 6.63 7.27 -21.10
C ARG A 82 6.76 8.78 -21.25
N SER A 83 7.25 9.48 -20.23
CA SER A 83 7.40 10.92 -20.38
C SER A 83 8.51 11.23 -21.38
N SER A 84 8.31 12.27 -22.19
CA SER A 84 9.32 12.80 -23.10
C SER A 84 10.37 13.66 -22.40
N TYR A 85 10.24 13.84 -21.08
CA TYR A 85 11.12 14.69 -20.29
C TYR A 85 12.44 13.97 -20.03
N LYS A 86 13.53 14.51 -20.57
CA LYS A 86 14.89 14.18 -20.15
C LYS A 86 15.40 15.33 -19.27
N PRO A 87 15.93 15.04 -18.07
CA PRO A 87 16.53 16.07 -17.22
C PRO A 87 17.76 16.70 -17.88
#